data_AF-A0AB38YWI0-F1
#
_entry.id   AF-A0AB38YWI0-F1
#
_cell.length_a   1.000
_cell.length_b   1.000
_cell.length_c   1.000
_cell.angle_alpha   90.00
_cell.angle_beta   90.00
_cell.angle_gamma   90.00
#
_symmetry.space_group_name_H-M   'P 1'
#
loop_
_entity.id
_entity.type
_entity.pdbx_description
1 polymer ?
#
loop_
_entity_poly.entity_id
_entity_poly.type
_entity_poly.pdbx_seq_one_letter_code
_entity_poly.pdbx_strand_id
1 'polypeptide(L)' 'MNKVNTYTSLDGSYYIISDNHGNKEYGALKDGSVLETIHNVEFISEEQYEAERPKPEPLSETKMV' A
#
# COMPACT_ATOMS: atom_id res chain seq x y z
N MET A 1 -6.04 -14.08 20.77
CA MET A 1 -6.79 -12.94 20.18
C MET A 1 -5.81 -12.17 19.30
N ASN A 2 -6.01 -12.16 17.99
CA ASN A 2 -5.27 -11.23 17.13
C ASN A 2 -5.89 -9.85 17.34
N LYS A 3 -5.06 -8.88 17.74
CA LYS A 3 -5.51 -7.49 17.91
C LYS A 3 -5.68 -6.88 16.53
N VAL A 4 -6.90 -6.49 16.19
CA VAL A 4 -7.18 -5.71 14.98
C VAL A 4 -6.74 -4.28 15.25
N ASN A 5 -5.89 -3.75 14.39
CA ASN A 5 -5.53 -2.34 14.38
C ASN A 5 -6.43 -1.61 13.38
N THR A 6 -6.86 -0.42 13.76
CA THR A 6 -7.73 0.44 12.97
C THR A 6 -6.99 1.73 12.67
N TYR A 7 -6.95 2.10 11.39
CA TYR A 7 -6.28 3.31 10.92
C TYR A 7 -7.19 4.13 10.02
N THR A 8 -6.92 5.43 9.98
CA THR A 8 -7.73 6.42 9.23
C THR A 8 -6.83 7.32 8.39
N SER A 9 -7.44 8.17 7.55
CA SER A 9 -6.71 9.19 6.80
C SER A 9 -5.98 10.21 7.69
N LEU A 10 -6.27 10.27 9.00
CA LEU A 10 -5.52 11.07 9.98
C LEU A 10 -4.16 10.47 10.33
N ASP A 11 -4.02 9.15 10.26
CA ASP A 11 -2.76 8.43 10.53
C ASP A 11 -1.81 8.55 9.33
N GLY A 12 -2.37 8.53 8.12
CA GLY A 12 -1.66 8.79 6.88
C GLY A 12 -2.48 8.40 5.65
N SER A 13 -2.16 9.01 4.51
CA SER A 13 -2.89 8.79 3.25
C SER A 13 -2.40 7.59 2.45
N TYR A 14 -1.15 7.16 2.63
CA TYR A 14 -0.57 6.02 1.91
C TYR A 14 0.08 5.07 2.90
N TYR A 15 -0.09 3.77 2.69
CA TYR A 15 0.37 2.75 3.63
C TYR A 15 0.86 1.48 2.93
N ILE A 16 1.72 0.75 3.64
CA ILE A 16 2.20 -0.57 3.29
C ILE A 16 1.72 -1.54 4.37
N ILE A 17 0.98 -2.58 3.97
CA ILE A 17 0.69 -3.72 4.83
C ILE A 17 1.73 -4.79 4.56
N SER A 18 2.49 -5.16 5.60
CA SER A 18 3.47 -6.24 5.50
C SER A 18 2.95 -7.48 6.22
N ASP A 19 2.86 -8.58 5.48
CA ASP A 19 2.52 -9.88 6.05
C ASP A 19 3.78 -10.65 6.52
N ASN A 20 3.60 -11.61 7.43
CA ASN A 20 4.70 -12.45 7.94
C ASN A 20 5.36 -13.31 6.86
N HIS A 21 4.69 -13.52 5.73
CA HIS A 21 5.24 -14.22 4.58
C HIS A 21 6.11 -13.33 3.67
N GLY A 22 6.33 -12.06 4.03
CA GLY A 22 7.12 -11.10 3.25
C GLY A 22 6.36 -10.44 2.10
N ASN A 23 5.05 -10.67 2.01
CA ASN A 23 4.18 -9.97 1.06
C ASN A 23 3.94 -8.53 1.55
N LYS A 24 4.10 -7.57 0.64
CA LYS A 24 3.81 -6.16 0.88
C LYS A 24 2.63 -5.75 0.00
N GLU A 25 1.58 -5.23 0.62
CA GLU A 25 0.44 -4.67 -0.06
C GLU A 25 0.44 -3.15 0.10
N TYR A 26 0.39 -2.43 -1.02
CA TYR A 26 0.45 -0.99 -1.06
C TYR A 26 -0.96 -0.44 -1.25
N GLY A 27 -1.41 0.43 -0.34
CA GLY A 27 -2.74 1.01 -0.39
C GLY A 27 -2.75 2.51 -0.11
N ALA A 28 -3.88 3.14 -0.44
CA ALA A 28 -4.13 4.55 -0.16
C ALA A 28 -5.44 4.69 0.61
N LEU A 29 -5.38 5.34 1.77
CA LEU A 29 -6.53 5.68 2.61
C LEU A 29 -7.08 7.03 2.16
N LYS A 30 -8.25 6.99 1.51
CA LYS A 30 -8.99 8.20 1.14
C LYS A 30 -9.77 8.73 2.34
N ASP A 31 -10.10 10.02 2.29
CA ASP A 31 -10.84 10.68 3.35
C ASP A 31 -12.17 9.97 3.65
N GLY A 32 -12.40 9.65 4.93
CA GLY A 32 -13.57 8.89 5.39
C GLY A 32 -13.47 7.37 5.23
N SER A 33 -12.37 6.83 4.68
CA SER A 33 -12.09 5.39 4.67
C SER A 33 -11.38 4.95 5.95
N VAL A 34 -11.65 3.73 6.37
CA VAL A 34 -11.01 3.11 7.55
C VAL A 34 -10.33 1.82 7.11
N LEU A 35 -9.09 1.63 7.54
CA LEU A 35 -8.33 0.40 7.32
C LEU A 35 -8.32 -0.42 8.62
N GLU A 36 -8.88 -1.61 8.55
CA GLU A 36 -8.86 -2.58 9.66
C GLU A 36 -8.01 -3.78 9.27
N THR A 37 -6.93 -4.04 10.01
CA THR A 37 -6.05 -5.17 9.73
C THR A 37 -5.40 -5.72 10.98
N ILE A 38 -5.10 -7.02 10.97
CA ILE A 38 -4.32 -7.71 12.00
C ILE A 38 -2.81 -7.70 11.69
N HIS A 39 -2.43 -7.23 10.49
CA HIS A 39 -1.06 -7.17 10.03
C HIS A 39 -0.42 -5.83 10.41
N ASN A 40 0.90 -5.73 10.23
CA ASN A 40 1.61 -4.48 10.49
C ASN A 40 1.39 -3.49 9.34
N VAL A 41 1.07 -2.25 9.70
CA VAL A 41 0.86 -1.15 8.75
C VAL A 41 1.93 -0.10 8.98
N GLU A 42 2.64 0.24 7.90
CA GLU A 42 3.61 1.32 7.86
C GLU A 42 3.07 2.44 6.97
N PHE A 43 2.94 3.65 7.54
CA PHE A 43 2.54 4.83 6.77
C PHE A 43 3.74 5.44 6.07
N ILE A 44 3.57 5.72 4.79
CA ILE A 44 4.61 6.24 3.92
C ILE A 44 4.14 7.52 3.23
N SER A 45 5.10 8.30 2.74
CA SER A 45 4.80 9.47 1.91
C SER A 45 4.35 9.06 0.50
N GLU A 46 3.64 9.96 -0.18
CA GLU A 46 3.21 9.77 -1.58
C GLU A 46 4.39 9.45 -2.51
N GLU A 47 5.52 10.13 -2.33
CA GLU A 47 6.73 9.90 -3.12
C GLU A 47 7.24 8.46 -2.99
N GLN A 48 7.22 7.90 -1.77
CA GLN A 48 7.60 6.51 -1.55
C GLN A 48 6.56 5.56 -2.13
N TYR A 49 5.28 5.88 -1.99
CA TYR A 49 4.20 5.07 -2.57
C TYR A 49 4.33 4.99 -4.09
N GLU A 50 4.54 6.10 -4.78
CA GLU A 50 4.75 6.13 -6.22
C GLU A 50 6.06 5.45 -6.66
N ALA A 51 7.11 5.49 -5.82
CA ALA A 51 8.39 4.87 -6.11
C ALA A 51 8.36 3.34 -5.94
N GLU A 52 7.72 2.85 -4.88
CA GLU A 52 7.70 1.43 -4.49
C GLU A 52 6.49 0.67 -5.01
N ARG A 53 5.35 1.34 -5.28
CA ARG A 53 4.18 0.65 -5.81
C ARG A 53 4.58 -0.07 -7.09
N PRO A 54 4.04 -1.28 -7.34
CA PRO A 54 4.23 -1.96 -8.60
C PRO A 54 3.71 -1.05 -9.71
N LYS A 55 4.65 -0.42 -10.42
CA LYS A 55 4.32 0.32 -11.63
C LYS A 55 3.89 -0.73 -12.64
N PRO A 56 2.74 -0.54 -13.31
CA PRO A 56 2.47 -1.36 -14.48
C PRO A 56 3.69 -1.24 -15.39
N GLU A 57 4.28 -2.38 -15.77
CA GLU A 57 5.32 -2.38 -16.79
C GLU A 57 4.80 -1.54 -17.96
N PRO A 58 5.61 -0.62 -18.52
CA PRO A 58 5.19 0.15 -19.67
C PRO A 58 4.81 -0.86 -20.77
N LEU A 59 3.52 -1.02 -21.01
CA LEU A 59 3.02 -1.77 -22.16
C LEU A 59 3.46 -0.99 -23.40
N SER A 60 4.42 -1.57 -24.14
CA SER A 60 5.00 -1.14 -25.43
C SER A 60 6.44 -0.59 -25.29
N GLU A 61 7.41 -1.07 -26.05
CA GLU A 61 7.30 -1.41 -27.47
C GLU A 61 7.37 -2.91 -27.77
N THR A 62 6.25 -3.43 -28.27
CA THR A 62 6.27 -4.45 -29.31
C THR A 62 7.08 -3.91 -30.49
N LYS A 63 8.38 -4.15 -30.51
CA LYS A 63 9.12 -4.18 -31.77
C LYS A 63 8.93 -5.56 -32.37
N MET A 64 7.78 -5.76 -33.01
CA MET A 64 7.74 -6.62 -34.19
C MET A 64 8.64 -5.94 -35.22
N VAL A 65 9.89 -6.40 -35.33
CA VAL A 65 10.66 -6.58 -36.59
C VAL A 65 11.96 -7.31 -36.29
#